data_AF-A0A9W8WSX1-F1
#
_entry.id   AF-A0A9W8WSX1-F1
#
_cell.length_a   1.000
_cell.length_b   1.000
_cell.length_c   1.000
_cell.angle_alpha   90.00
_cell.angle_beta   90.00
_cell.angle_gamma   90.00
#
_symmetry.space_group_name_H-M   'P 1'
#
loop_
_entity.id
_entity.type
_entity.pdbx_description
1 polymer ?
#
loop_
_entity_poly.entity_id
_entity_poly.type
_entity_poly.pdbx_seq_one_letter_code
_entity_poly.pdbx_strand_id
1 'polypeptide(L)'
;MVPTAGGQYHWVAMLAPKSYSKFLSFITGWVTLIGWQATTASSAYLAGNILQSTILMLDTKYVPKPYQAMLLGWAVLAFPVTINTVGSKTLAHFEGLILILHVLGFFAIMIPLVYLSDHNNPSIFTTFVDSGGWKGSMSLLSKR
;
A
#
# COMPACT_ATOMS: atom_id res chain seq x y z
N MET A 1 -30.26 -12.97 2.76
CA MET A 1 -28.97 -12.39 2.31
C MET A 1 -29.30 -11.16 1.49
N VAL A 2 -28.88 -9.97 1.92
CA VAL A 2 -29.14 -8.73 1.19
C VAL A 2 -27.81 -8.28 0.58
N PRO A 3 -27.47 -8.70 -0.66
CA PRO A 3 -26.32 -8.18 -1.36
C PRO A 3 -26.73 -6.82 -1.95
N THR A 4 -26.84 -5.80 -1.10
CA THR A 4 -27.09 -4.43 -1.54
C THR A 4 -25.76 -3.72 -1.75
N ALA A 5 -25.66 -2.94 -2.82
CA ALA A 5 -24.48 -2.16 -3.24
C ALA A 5 -24.03 -1.09 -2.23
N GLY A 6 -24.55 -1.09 -1.00
CA GLY A 6 -24.29 -0.08 0.03
C GLY A 6 -22.98 -0.27 0.81
N GLY A 7 -22.14 -1.24 0.45
CA GLY A 7 -20.79 -1.38 1.03
C GLY A 7 -20.76 -1.52 2.56
N GLN A 8 -19.56 -1.37 3.15
CA GLN A 8 -19.29 -1.57 4.58
C GLN A 8 -20.20 -0.75 5.52
N TYR A 9 -20.53 0.50 5.16
CA TYR A 9 -21.41 1.34 5.96
C TYR A 9 -22.86 0.84 5.99
N HIS A 10 -23.34 0.18 4.94
CA HIS A 10 -24.67 -0.41 4.92
C HIS A 10 -24.77 -1.68 5.77
N TRP A 11 -23.70 -2.47 5.84
CA TRP A 11 -23.61 -3.58 6.80
C TRP A 11 -23.66 -3.08 8.24
N VAL A 12 -22.96 -1.99 8.55
CA VAL A 12 -23.02 -1.34 9.86
C VAL A 12 -24.43 -0.84 10.16
N ALA A 13 -25.14 -0.30 9.17
CA ALA A 13 -26.53 0.15 9.36
C ALA A 13 -27.48 -1.00 9.72
N MET A 14 -27.26 -2.19 9.14
CA MET A 14 -28.09 -3.38 9.36
C MET A 14 -27.75 -4.12 10.65
N LEU A 15 -26.47 -4.17 11.03
CA LEU A 15 -25.99 -5.01 12.15
C LEU A 15 -25.87 -4.25 13.47
N ALA A 16 -25.77 -2.92 13.43
CA ALA A 16 -25.63 -2.11 14.65
C ALA A 16 -26.97 -1.94 15.40
N PRO A 17 -26.93 -1.75 16.74
CA PRO A 17 -28.12 -1.44 17.54
C PRO A 17 -28.84 -0.19 17.00
N LYS A 18 -30.19 -0.22 16.96
CA LYS A 18 -31.03 0.83 16.33
C LYS A 18 -30.70 2.26 16.80
N SER A 19 -30.30 2.44 18.06
CA SER A 19 -29.95 3.75 18.63
C SER A 19 -28.66 4.35 18.04
N TYR A 20 -27.70 3.52 17.63
CA TYR A 20 -26.39 3.98 17.13
C TYR A 20 -26.16 3.68 15.65
N SER A 21 -27.03 2.90 15.02
CA SER A 21 -26.90 2.46 13.63
C SER A 21 -26.61 3.61 12.66
N LYS A 22 -27.34 4.73 12.73
CA LYS A 22 -27.11 5.90 11.86
C LYS A 22 -25.73 6.54 12.08
N PHE A 23 -25.33 6.72 13.33
CA PHE A 23 -24.06 7.35 13.68
C PHE A 23 -22.86 6.49 13.29
N LEU A 24 -22.90 5.20 13.64
CA LEU A 24 -21.83 4.25 13.32
C LEU A 24 -21.69 4.06 11.80
N SER A 25 -22.80 4.03 11.06
CA SER A 25 -22.76 3.95 9.59
C SER A 25 -22.16 5.20 8.96
N PHE A 26 -22.47 6.38 9.49
CA PHE A 26 -21.89 7.63 9.03
C PHE A 26 -20.38 7.69 9.27
N ILE A 27 -19.92 7.34 10.48
CA ILE A 27 -18.47 7.25 10.78
C ILE A 27 -17.80 6.26 9.85
N THR A 28 -18.38 5.07 9.69
CA THR A 28 -17.82 4.04 8.81
C THR A 28 -17.69 4.56 7.37
N GLY A 29 -18.72 5.22 6.85
CA GLY A 29 -18.68 5.83 5.52
C GLY A 29 -17.57 6.87 5.37
N TRP A 30 -17.41 7.77 6.34
CA TRP A 30 -16.36 8.79 6.33
C TRP A 30 -14.96 8.21 6.45
N VAL A 31 -14.76 7.23 7.33
CA VAL A 31 -13.47 6.54 7.49
C VAL A 31 -13.11 5.80 6.21
N THR A 32 -14.07 5.11 5.59
CA THR A 32 -13.86 4.46 4.30
C THR A 32 -13.49 5.47 3.21
N LEU A 33 -14.19 6.60 3.12
CA LEU A 33 -13.89 7.66 2.13
C LEU A 33 -12.46 8.21 2.31
N ILE A 34 -12.09 8.56 3.55
CA ILE A 34 -10.75 9.07 3.87
C ILE A 34 -9.70 8.01 3.53
N GLY A 35 -9.96 6.74 3.87
CA GLY A 35 -9.10 5.62 3.53
C GLY A 35 -8.84 5.54 2.03
N TRP A 36 -9.88 5.55 1.20
CA TRP A 36 -9.73 5.51 -0.26
C TRP A 36 -8.95 6.69 -0.83
N GLN A 37 -9.19 7.91 -0.32
CA GLN A 37 -8.44 9.09 -0.75
C GLN A 37 -6.96 9.00 -0.34
N ALA A 38 -6.68 8.61 0.90
CA ALA A 38 -5.32 8.46 1.41
C ALA A 38 -4.55 7.36 0.65
N THR A 39 -5.17 6.21 0.39
CA THR A 39 -4.57 5.12 -0.38
C THR A 39 -4.24 5.57 -1.82
N THR A 40 -5.15 6.30 -2.46
CA THR A 40 -4.95 6.81 -3.83
C THR A 40 -3.79 7.82 -3.86
N ALA A 41 -3.78 8.77 -2.91
CA ALA A 41 -2.71 9.76 -2.79
C ALA A 41 -1.34 9.11 -2.50
N SER A 42 -1.30 8.13 -1.61
CA SER A 42 -0.08 7.38 -1.27
C SER A 42 0.47 6.61 -2.47
N SER A 43 -0.41 5.94 -3.23
CA SER A 43 -0.03 5.19 -4.43
C SER A 43 0.56 6.10 -5.51
N ALA A 44 -0.05 7.27 -5.73
CA ALA A 44 0.44 8.27 -6.67
C ALA A 44 1.80 8.84 -6.28
N TYR A 45 1.97 9.14 -4.99
CA TYR A 45 3.23 9.62 -4.45
C TYR A 45 4.34 8.58 -4.64
N LEU A 46 4.06 7.31 -4.33
CA LEU A 46 5.01 6.22 -4.53
C LEU A 46 5.40 6.07 -6.00
N ALA A 47 4.42 6.05 -6.92
CA ALA A 47 4.68 5.94 -8.36
C ALA A 47 5.52 7.10 -8.89
N GLY A 48 5.23 8.34 -8.47
CA GLY A 48 6.01 9.52 -8.84
C GLY A 48 7.48 9.44 -8.36
N ASN A 49 7.72 8.94 -7.15
CA ASN A 49 9.07 8.72 -6.65
C ASN A 49 9.80 7.61 -7.40
N ILE A 50 9.16 6.47 -7.68
CA ILE A 50 9.77 5.37 -8.45
C ILE A 50 10.19 5.85 -9.85
N LEU A 51 9.34 6.64 -10.52
CA LEU A 51 9.68 7.25 -11.81
C LEU A 51 10.88 8.20 -11.68
N GLN A 52 10.88 9.07 -10.66
CA GLN A 52 12.01 9.98 -10.42
C GLN A 52 13.31 9.22 -10.11
N SER A 53 13.26 8.14 -9.33
CA SER A 53 14.39 7.27 -9.05
C SER A 53 14.91 6.60 -10.31
N THR A 54 14.02 6.14 -11.19
CA THR A 54 14.40 5.58 -12.50
C THR A 54 15.15 6.60 -13.36
N ILE A 55 14.69 7.86 -13.38
CA ILE A 55 15.38 8.94 -14.12
C ILE A 55 16.78 9.18 -13.56
N LEU A 56 16.93 9.20 -12.23
CA LEU A 56 18.23 9.35 -11.57
C LEU A 56 19.21 8.23 -11.92
N MET A 57 18.72 7.00 -12.13
CA MET A 57 19.56 5.87 -12.54
C MET A 57 20.02 5.97 -14.00
N LEU A 58 19.24 6.64 -14.86
CA LEU A 58 19.55 6.80 -16.29
C LEU A 58 20.43 8.02 -16.57
N ASP A 59 20.27 9.10 -15.80
CA ASP A 59 21.06 10.32 -15.92
C ASP A 59 21.65 10.74 -14.57
N THR A 60 22.96 10.55 -14.43
CA THR A 60 23.71 10.89 -13.21
C THR A 60 23.86 12.40 -12.99
N LYS A 61 23.51 13.24 -13.96
CA LYS A 61 23.50 14.71 -13.83
C LYS A 61 22.15 15.26 -13.37
N TYR A 62 21.12 14.42 -13.32
CA TYR A 62 19.79 14.83 -12.87
C TYR A 62 19.78 15.10 -11.36
N VAL A 63 19.35 16.31 -10.98
CA VAL A 63 19.18 16.69 -9.56
C VAL A 63 17.69 16.58 -9.21
N PRO A 64 17.27 15.55 -8.46
CA PRO A 64 15.87 15.33 -8.15
C PRO A 64 15.35 16.44 -7.23
N LYS A 65 14.24 17.07 -7.62
CA LYS A 65 13.54 18.05 -6.79
C LYS A 65 12.19 17.49 -6.32
N PRO A 66 11.74 17.78 -5.08
CA PRO A 66 10.50 17.21 -4.53
C PRO A 66 9.25 17.50 -5.37
N TYR A 67 9.15 18.70 -5.95
CA TYR A 67 7.98 19.06 -6.78
C TYR A 67 7.92 18.27 -8.10
N GLN A 68 9.05 17.77 -8.60
CA GLN A 68 9.07 16.97 -9.84
C GLN A 68 8.44 15.60 -9.60
N ALA A 69 8.74 14.95 -8.47
CA ALA A 69 8.07 13.70 -8.08
C ALA A 69 6.56 13.89 -7.94
N MET A 70 6.12 15.03 -7.38
CA MET A 70 4.71 15.36 -7.25
C MET A 70 4.03 15.53 -8.62
N LEU A 71 4.65 16.25 -9.57
CA LEU A 71 4.13 16.40 -10.93
C LEU A 71 4.06 15.07 -11.68
N LEU A 72 5.08 14.21 -11.54
CA LEU A 72 5.07 12.85 -12.09
C LEU A 72 3.93 12.03 -11.48
N GLY A 73 3.73 12.12 -10.17
CA GLY A 73 2.61 11.47 -9.48
C GLY A 73 1.24 11.94 -9.99
N TRP A 74 1.07 13.24 -10.25
CA TRP A 74 -0.15 13.79 -10.87
C TRP A 74 -0.36 13.31 -12.31
N ALA A 75 0.71 13.23 -13.11
CA ALA A 75 0.64 12.68 -14.46
C ALA A 75 0.21 11.20 -14.43
N VAL A 76 0.76 10.41 -13.50
CA VAL A 76 0.35 9.02 -13.30
C VAL A 76 -1.10 8.93 -12.83
N LEU A 77 -1.58 9.83 -11.96
CA LEU A 77 -2.97 9.87 -11.50
C LEU A 77 -3.98 10.26 -12.58
N ALA A 78 -3.58 11.07 -13.56
CA ALA A 78 -4.47 11.43 -14.66
C ALA A 78 -4.93 10.19 -15.44
N PHE A 79 -4.04 9.21 -15.64
CA PHE A 79 -4.33 7.97 -16.35
C PHE A 79 -5.49 7.13 -15.76
N PRO A 80 -5.46 6.70 -14.48
CA PRO A 80 -6.56 5.97 -13.86
C PRO A 80 -7.83 6.81 -13.77
N VAL A 81 -7.74 8.13 -13.59
CA VAL A 81 -8.92 9.02 -13.61
C VAL A 81 -9.60 8.99 -14.98
N THR A 82 -8.83 9.06 -16.07
CA THR A 82 -9.38 8.97 -17.43
C THR A 82 -10.05 7.61 -17.67
N ILE A 83 -9.39 6.51 -17.29
CA ILE A 83 -9.95 5.16 -17.44
C ILE A 83 -11.24 4.99 -16.62
N ASN A 84 -11.24 5.48 -15.38
CA ASN A 84 -12.40 5.37 -14.48
C ASN A 84 -13.60 6.18 -14.99
N THR A 85 -13.34 7.33 -15.63
CA THR A 85 -14.40 8.21 -16.14
C THR A 85 -14.97 7.73 -17.48
N VAL A 86 -14.14 7.27 -18.42
CA VAL A 86 -14.55 6.98 -19.81
C VAL A 86 -14.87 5.50 -20.03
N GLY A 87 -14.24 4.60 -19.28
CA GLY A 87 -14.15 3.18 -19.60
C GLY A 87 -14.62 2.24 -18.50
N SER A 88 -15.81 2.46 -17.91
CA SER A 88 -16.33 1.58 -16.85
C SER A 88 -16.41 0.10 -17.26
N LYS A 89 -16.66 -0.20 -18.53
CA LYS A 89 -16.64 -1.57 -19.09
C LYS A 89 -15.22 -2.10 -19.33
N THR A 90 -14.29 -1.20 -19.61
CA THR A 90 -12.87 -1.50 -19.84
C THR A 90 -12.14 -1.76 -18.52
N LEU A 91 -12.61 -1.16 -17.42
CA LEU A 91 -12.06 -1.32 -16.07
C LEU A 91 -11.98 -2.79 -15.63
N ALA A 92 -13.03 -3.58 -15.86
CA ALA A 92 -13.07 -4.99 -15.49
C ALA A 92 -11.97 -5.82 -16.18
N HIS A 93 -11.63 -5.49 -17.42
CA HIS A 93 -10.56 -6.17 -18.16
C HIS A 93 -9.18 -5.77 -17.63
N PHE A 94 -8.97 -4.49 -17.36
CA PHE A 94 -7.72 -4.00 -16.75
C PHE A 94 -7.51 -4.58 -15.35
N GLU A 95 -8.56 -4.65 -14.53
CA GLU A 95 -8.50 -5.24 -13.20
C GLU A 95 -8.05 -6.71 -13.25
N GLY A 96 -8.63 -7.51 -14.14
CA GLY A 96 -8.22 -8.90 -14.35
C GLY A 96 -6.75 -9.03 -14.78
N LEU A 97 -6.31 -8.20 -15.73
CA LEU A 97 -4.92 -8.21 -16.21
C LEU A 97 -3.95 -7.79 -15.10
N ILE A 98 -4.27 -6.74 -14.35
CA ILE A 98 -3.44 -6.25 -13.24
C ILE A 98 -3.36 -7.31 -12.15
N LEU A 99 -4.45 -8.01 -11.84
CA LEU A 99 -4.44 -9.11 -10.86
C LEU A 99 -3.52 -10.24 -11.29
N ILE A 100 -3.59 -10.67 -12.55
CA ILE A 100 -2.70 -11.71 -13.09
C ILE A 100 -1.24 -11.26 -12.97
N LEU A 101 -0.92 -10.03 -13.39
CA LEU A 101 0.43 -9.49 -13.29
C LEU A 101 0.92 -9.39 -11.84
N HIS A 102 0.06 -8.99 -10.90
CA HIS A 102 0.42 -8.92 -9.48
C HIS A 102 0.72 -10.31 -8.90
N VAL A 103 -0.11 -11.31 -9.20
CA VAL A 103 0.10 -12.68 -8.73
C VAL A 103 1.39 -13.25 -9.32
N LEU A 104 1.62 -13.09 -10.63
CA LEU A 104 2.86 -13.52 -11.27
C LEU A 104 4.08 -12.79 -10.71
N GLY A 105 4.01 -11.47 -10.54
CA GLY A 105 5.08 -10.66 -9.97
C GLY A 105 5.43 -11.06 -8.53
N PHE A 106 4.41 -11.38 -7.72
CA PHE A 106 4.61 -11.90 -6.37
C PHE A 106 5.46 -13.17 -6.38
N PHE A 107 5.12 -14.15 -7.22
CA PHE A 107 5.90 -15.39 -7.34
C PHE A 107 7.27 -15.15 -7.98
N ALA A 108 7.36 -14.25 -8.97
CA ALA A 108 8.63 -13.90 -9.61
C ALA A 108 9.63 -13.26 -8.64
N ILE A 109 9.17 -12.56 -7.60
CA ILE A 109 10.02 -12.03 -6.54
C ILE A 109 10.26 -13.07 -5.44
N MET A 110 9.23 -13.81 -5.03
CA MET A 110 9.31 -14.77 -3.93
C MET A 110 10.22 -15.96 -4.25
N ILE A 111 10.14 -16.53 -5.46
CA ILE A 111 10.91 -17.73 -5.83
C ILE A 111 12.43 -17.46 -5.76
N PRO A 112 12.98 -16.40 -6.40
CA PRO A 112 14.39 -16.07 -6.27
C PRO A 112 14.79 -15.77 -4.82
N LEU A 113 13.95 -15.05 -4.05
CA LEU A 113 14.27 -14.76 -2.65
C LEU A 113 14.39 -16.04 -1.83
N VAL A 114 13.47 -17.00 -1.97
CA VAL A 114 13.53 -18.25 -1.20
C VAL A 114 14.67 -19.15 -1.67
N TYR A 115 14.93 -19.21 -2.98
CA TYR A 115 15.92 -20.14 -3.53
C TYR A 115 17.36 -19.62 -3.48
N LEU A 116 17.56 -18.32 -3.70
CA LEU A 116 18.88 -17.69 -3.77
C LEU A 116 19.30 -17.03 -2.45
N SER A 117 18.39 -16.87 -1.47
CA SER A 117 18.79 -16.34 -0.16
C SER A 117 19.64 -17.35 0.58
N ASP A 118 20.72 -16.87 1.18
CA ASP A 118 21.47 -17.64 2.17
C ASP A 118 20.55 -17.97 3.34
N HIS A 119 20.46 -19.26 3.63
CA HIS A 119 19.64 -19.75 4.74
C HIS A 119 20.45 -19.60 6.03
N ASN A 120 20.20 -18.52 6.75
CA ASN A 120 20.90 -18.24 8.01
C ASN A 120 20.59 -19.31 9.07
N ASN A 121 21.58 -19.52 9.94
CA ASN A 121 21.48 -20.41 11.09
C ASN A 121 20.30 -19.95 11.99
N PRO A 122 19.50 -20.87 12.56
CA PRO A 122 18.38 -20.54 13.47
C PRO A 122 18.73 -19.62 14.65
N SER A 123 20.02 -19.37 14.90
CA SER A 123 20.49 -18.37 15.85
C SER A 123 19.95 -16.96 15.57
N ILE A 124 19.49 -16.60 14.37
CA ILE A 124 18.82 -15.30 14.12
C ILE A 124 17.55 -15.11 14.96
N PHE A 125 16.88 -16.19 15.37
CA PHE A 125 15.70 -16.13 16.24
C PHE A 125 16.06 -16.03 17.73
N THR A 126 17.32 -16.31 18.08
CA THR A 126 17.81 -16.27 19.47
C THR A 126 18.74 -15.09 19.73
N THR A 127 19.27 -14.44 18.69
CA THR A 127 20.27 -13.38 18.82
C THR A 127 19.61 -12.02 18.65
N PHE A 128 19.49 -11.28 19.75
CA PHE A 128 19.09 -9.88 19.69
C PHE A 128 20.28 -9.04 19.19
N VAL A 129 20.14 -8.46 18.00
CA VAL A 129 21.10 -7.52 17.43
C VAL A 129 20.60 -6.11 17.71
N ASP A 130 21.22 -5.42 18.67
CA ASP A 130 20.98 -3.99 18.92
C ASP A 130 21.83 -3.15 17.96
N SER A 131 21.26 -2.84 16.79
CA SER A 131 21.86 -1.94 15.80
C SER A 131 21.63 -0.46 16.13
N GLY A 132 20.99 -0.14 17.25
CA GLY A 132 20.55 1.21 17.59
C GLY A 132 21.66 2.14 18.08
N GLY A 133 22.89 1.65 18.28
CA GLY A 133 24.02 2.45 18.78
C GLY A 133 23.88 2.90 20.25
N TRP A 134 22.82 2.47 20.94
CA TRP A 134 22.59 2.75 22.36
C TRP A 134 23.42 1.78 23.19
N LYS A 135 24.65 2.17 23.56
CA LYS A 135 25.46 1.41 24.52
C LYS A 135 24.70 1.24 25.84
N GLY A 136 24.13 0.06 26.07
CA GLY A 136 23.81 -0.43 27.43
C GLY A 136 22.34 -0.46 27.86
N SER A 137 21.35 -0.42 26.98
CA SER A 137 19.94 -0.53 27.42
C SER A 137 19.51 -1.94 27.87
N MET A 138 20.36 -2.97 27.66
CA MET A 138 19.98 -4.37 27.91
C MET A 138 20.82 -5.07 28.99
N SER A 139 21.33 -4.34 29.99
CA SER A 139 21.89 -4.96 31.21
C SER A 139 20.84 -5.19 32.30
N LEU A 140 19.62 -4.65 32.16
CA LEU A 140 18.59 -4.63 33.21
C LEU A 140 17.59 -5.80 33.13
N LEU A 141 17.60 -6.62 32.08
CA LEU A 141 16.68 -7.77 31.94
C LEU A 141 17.35 -9.14 32.15
N SER A 142 18.67 -9.18 32.39
CA SER A 142 19.43 -10.41 32.69
C SER A 142 19.65 -10.65 34.20
N LYS A 143 19.08 -9.82 35.08
CA LYS A 143 19.13 -10.02 36.53
C LYS A 143 17.71 -10.14 37.12
N ARG A 144 16.97 -11.15 36.70
CA ARG A 144 16.00 -11.86 37.56
C ARG A 144 15.89 -13.30 37.12
#